data_AF-A0A949SYD6-F1
#
_entry.id   AF-A0A949SYD6-F1
#
_cell.length_a   1.000
_cell.length_b   1.000
_cell.length_c   1.000
_cell.angle_alpha   90.00
_cell.angle_beta   90.00
_cell.angle_gamma   90.00
#
_symmetry.space_group_name_H-M   'P 1'
#
loop_
_entity.id
_entity.type
_entity.pdbx_description
1 polymer ?
#
loop_
_entity_poly.entity_id
_entity_poly.type
_entity_poly.pdbx_seq_one_letter_code
_entity_poly.pdbx_strand_id
1 'polypeptide(L)'
;MAHRPKTRYRAVWLSDIHLGTRACRVDRLVAFLQSASCDYLYLVGDIIDLWSLKRRWYWPRSHSEVIRRLLKRDVKGTKIVFVPGNHDELFREYNGLHFGGVEVANVAYHTTADGRRVMMVHGDMFDHIVRNYTLITHLGDWAYDVLLAINIWLNAARRRLGFGYWSLAGYVKRKVKKVISFVSGYEQSLVRYAKQHKADVIISGHIHRPDLREIEGVLYANCGDWVESCSALVEHLDGRIELLNFGMHAQDGSERLPHVDDLAGIATDELEPAAGVRGHEAIARLSAEFATNLTASGEHRAVYPDDVEACATKPGAGPSAASAQNTGDLLSVGP
;
A
#
# COMPACT_ATOMS: atom_id res chain seq x y z
N MET A 1 -25.79 -4.74 -25.67
CA MET A 1 -25.75 -3.46 -24.93
C MET A 1 -24.60 -2.63 -25.48
N ALA A 2 -24.81 -1.33 -25.73
CA ALA A 2 -23.81 -0.45 -26.32
C ALA A 2 -22.51 -0.43 -25.48
N HIS A 3 -21.37 -0.58 -26.14
CA HIS A 3 -20.06 -0.54 -25.48
C HIS A 3 -19.83 0.89 -24.95
N ARG A 4 -20.01 1.10 -23.63
CA ARG A 4 -19.72 2.40 -23.00
C ARG A 4 -18.24 2.73 -23.27
N PRO A 5 -17.91 3.90 -23.85
CA PRO A 5 -16.54 4.21 -24.22
C PRO A 5 -15.68 4.21 -22.96
N LYS A 6 -14.53 3.52 -23.03
CA LYS A 6 -13.60 3.45 -21.90
C LYS A 6 -12.89 4.78 -21.75
N THR A 7 -12.79 5.25 -20.51
CA THR A 7 -11.93 6.38 -20.22
C THR A 7 -10.48 5.91 -20.32
N ARG A 8 -9.70 6.58 -21.17
CA ARG A 8 -8.29 6.27 -21.35
C ARG A 8 -7.45 7.15 -20.43
N TYR A 9 -6.66 6.50 -19.58
CA TYR A 9 -5.66 7.09 -18.72
C TYR A 9 -4.26 6.77 -19.24
N ARG A 10 -3.26 7.54 -18.83
CA ARG A 10 -1.86 7.22 -19.12
C ARG A 10 -1.37 6.14 -18.16
N ALA A 11 -1.56 6.36 -16.86
CA ALA A 11 -1.25 5.40 -15.81
C ALA A 11 -2.44 5.19 -14.87
N VAL A 12 -2.53 4.00 -14.29
CA VAL A 12 -3.48 3.65 -13.22
C VAL A 12 -2.69 2.96 -12.12
N TRP A 13 -2.93 3.36 -10.86
CA TRP A 13 -2.37 2.73 -9.67
C TRP A 13 -3.49 2.15 -8.81
N LEU A 14 -3.34 0.88 -8.45
CA LEU A 14 -4.25 0.13 -7.58
C LEU A 14 -3.44 -0.50 -6.45
N SER A 15 -3.99 -0.55 -5.25
CA SER A 15 -3.39 -1.23 -4.08
C SER A 15 -4.49 -1.89 -3.25
N ASP A 16 -4.08 -2.72 -2.29
CA ASP A 16 -4.92 -3.25 -1.21
C ASP A 16 -6.23 -3.87 -1.75
N ILE A 17 -6.08 -4.72 -2.79
CA ILE A 17 -7.21 -5.42 -3.41
C ILE A 17 -7.64 -6.61 -2.54
N HIS A 18 -6.68 -7.32 -1.95
CA HIS A 18 -6.86 -8.49 -1.09
C HIS A 18 -7.73 -9.60 -1.71
N LEU A 19 -7.42 -10.02 -2.94
CA LEU A 19 -7.99 -11.24 -3.51
C LEU A 19 -7.62 -12.43 -2.62
N GLY A 20 -8.62 -13.22 -2.24
CA GLY A 20 -8.47 -14.29 -1.24
C GLY A 20 -9.19 -14.00 0.07
N THR A 21 -9.75 -12.79 0.20
CA THR A 21 -10.65 -12.41 1.30
C THR A 21 -12.10 -12.30 0.82
N ARG A 22 -13.06 -12.42 1.75
CA ARG A 22 -14.47 -12.10 1.49
C ARG A 22 -14.76 -10.60 1.45
N ALA A 23 -13.82 -9.79 1.91
CA ALA A 23 -14.01 -8.36 2.10
C ALA A 23 -13.79 -7.58 0.78
N CYS A 24 -13.01 -8.14 -0.14
CA CYS A 24 -12.79 -7.58 -1.48
C CYS A 24 -14.12 -7.34 -2.22
N ARG A 25 -14.38 -6.09 -2.62
CA ARG A 25 -15.56 -5.68 -3.40
C ARG A 25 -15.31 -5.88 -4.89
N VAL A 26 -15.25 -7.15 -5.29
CA VAL A 26 -14.88 -7.58 -6.64
C VAL A 26 -15.77 -6.98 -7.73
N ASP A 27 -17.08 -6.85 -7.53
CA ASP A 27 -18.00 -6.24 -8.50
C ASP A 27 -17.57 -4.82 -8.88
N ARG A 28 -17.15 -4.02 -7.88
CA ARG A 28 -16.72 -2.64 -8.09
C ARG A 28 -15.38 -2.57 -8.81
N LEU A 29 -14.45 -3.44 -8.42
CA LEU A 29 -13.15 -3.54 -9.10
C LEU A 29 -13.32 -3.93 -10.57
N VAL A 30 -14.17 -4.91 -10.85
CA VAL A 30 -14.48 -5.31 -12.22
C VAL A 30 -15.11 -4.16 -13.00
N ALA A 31 -16.09 -3.46 -12.43
CA ALA A 31 -16.73 -2.31 -13.07
C ALA A 31 -15.71 -1.21 -13.42
N PHE A 32 -14.80 -0.90 -12.50
CA PHE A 32 -13.70 0.03 -12.76
C PHE A 32 -12.80 -0.46 -13.90
N LEU A 33 -12.31 -1.70 -13.82
CA LEU A 33 -11.44 -2.30 -14.85
C LEU A 33 -12.12 -2.38 -16.22
N GLN A 34 -13.45 -2.41 -16.30
CA GLN A 34 -14.20 -2.35 -17.54
C GLN A 34 -14.32 -0.92 -18.08
N SER A 35 -14.52 0.06 -17.20
CA SER A 35 -14.70 1.48 -17.53
C SER A 35 -13.42 2.22 -17.92
N ALA A 36 -12.25 1.71 -17.49
CA ALA A 36 -10.96 2.36 -17.70
C ALA A 36 -10.03 1.55 -18.63
N SER A 37 -9.16 2.23 -19.37
CA SER A 37 -8.00 1.66 -20.07
C SER A 37 -6.76 2.49 -19.76
N CYS A 38 -5.57 1.91 -19.80
CA CYS A 38 -4.33 2.64 -19.53
C CYS A 38 -3.13 2.10 -20.29
N ASP A 39 -2.11 2.95 -20.45
CA ASP A 39 -0.82 2.56 -21.04
C ASP A 39 0.06 1.88 -19.98
N TYR A 40 -0.03 2.33 -18.72
CA TYR A 40 0.65 1.75 -17.57
C TYR A 40 -0.35 1.35 -16.48
N LEU A 41 -0.17 0.16 -15.91
CA LEU A 41 -0.91 -0.33 -14.75
C LEU A 41 0.08 -0.72 -13.65
N TYR A 42 0.02 -0.02 -12.54
CA TYR A 42 0.83 -0.28 -11.37
C TYR A 42 -0.03 -0.91 -10.28
N LEU A 43 0.40 -2.07 -9.80
CA LEU A 43 -0.21 -2.81 -8.71
C LEU A 43 0.67 -2.60 -7.46
N VAL A 44 0.28 -1.69 -6.58
CA VAL A 44 1.09 -1.15 -5.48
C VAL A 44 0.88 -1.92 -4.17
N GLY A 45 0.98 -3.25 -4.26
CA GLY A 45 0.96 -4.18 -3.12
C GLY A 45 -0.42 -4.65 -2.71
N ASP A 46 -0.42 -5.74 -1.94
CA ASP A 46 -1.60 -6.38 -1.35
C ASP A 46 -2.71 -6.69 -2.36
N ILE A 47 -2.30 -7.21 -3.52
CA ILE A 47 -3.20 -7.64 -4.58
C ILE A 47 -3.84 -8.97 -4.22
N ILE A 48 -3.05 -9.86 -3.65
CA ILE A 48 -3.47 -11.19 -3.20
C ILE A 48 -3.20 -11.30 -1.70
N ASP A 49 -4.20 -11.74 -0.93
CA ASP A 49 -4.07 -11.98 0.49
C ASP A 49 -3.65 -13.43 0.77
N LEU A 50 -2.33 -13.68 0.73
CA LEU A 50 -1.78 -15.01 0.98
C LEU A 50 -1.97 -15.45 2.43
N TRP A 51 -1.97 -14.50 3.38
CA TRP A 51 -2.22 -14.78 4.80
C TRP A 51 -3.63 -15.32 5.04
N SER A 52 -4.64 -14.73 4.40
CA SER A 52 -6.02 -15.23 4.43
C SER A 52 -6.13 -16.61 3.80
N LEU A 53 -5.53 -16.80 2.62
CA LEU A 53 -5.56 -18.08 1.90
C LEU A 53 -4.90 -19.23 2.69
N LYS A 54 -3.78 -18.95 3.37
CA LYS A 54 -3.10 -19.93 4.25
C LYS A 54 -3.96 -20.33 5.44
N ARG A 55 -4.71 -19.40 6.03
CA ARG A 55 -5.62 -19.70 7.16
C ARG A 55 -6.85 -20.48 6.72
N ARG A 56 -7.49 -20.06 5.63
CA ARG A 56 -8.65 -20.73 5.05
C ARG A 56 -8.75 -20.40 3.57
N TRP A 57 -8.66 -21.44 2.74
CA TRP A 57 -8.83 -21.29 1.31
C TRP A 57 -10.18 -20.67 0.95
N TYR A 58 -10.13 -19.50 0.29
CA TYR A 58 -11.30 -18.80 -0.26
C TYR A 58 -10.92 -18.17 -1.59
N TRP A 59 -11.26 -18.85 -2.68
CA TRP A 59 -10.96 -18.38 -4.02
C TRP A 59 -12.16 -18.60 -4.97
N PRO A 60 -13.18 -17.73 -4.90
CA PRO A 60 -14.31 -17.81 -5.83
C PRO A 60 -13.87 -17.46 -7.26
N ARG A 61 -14.67 -17.89 -8.25
CA ARG A 61 -14.39 -17.62 -9.67
C ARG A 61 -14.24 -16.13 -9.98
N SER A 62 -14.94 -15.27 -9.25
CA SER A 62 -14.86 -13.82 -9.38
C SER A 62 -13.44 -13.28 -9.17
N HIS A 63 -12.64 -13.88 -8.28
CA HIS A 63 -11.24 -13.49 -8.06
C HIS A 63 -10.35 -13.87 -9.25
N SER A 64 -10.52 -15.08 -9.78
CA SER A 64 -9.82 -15.50 -10.99
C SER A 64 -10.14 -14.60 -12.18
N GLU A 65 -11.37 -14.11 -12.27
CA GLU A 65 -11.78 -13.19 -13.34
C GLU A 65 -11.11 -11.81 -13.21
N VAL A 66 -10.87 -11.32 -11.99
CA VAL A 66 -10.05 -10.11 -11.78
C VAL A 66 -8.64 -10.31 -12.33
N ILE A 67 -7.97 -11.40 -11.93
CA ILE A 67 -6.62 -11.73 -12.43
C ILE A 67 -6.61 -11.82 -13.95
N ARG A 68 -7.58 -12.53 -14.55
CA ARG A 68 -7.71 -12.65 -16.00
C ARG A 68 -7.87 -11.28 -16.67
N ARG A 69 -8.66 -10.38 -16.10
CA ARG A 69 -8.88 -9.03 -16.63
C ARG A 69 -7.63 -8.15 -16.52
N LEU A 70 -6.86 -8.27 -15.45
CA LEU A 70 -5.57 -7.60 -15.30
C LEU A 70 -4.60 -8.07 -16.38
N LEU A 71 -4.40 -9.39 -16.51
CA LEU A 71 -3.48 -9.97 -17.50
C LEU A 71 -3.93 -9.71 -18.95
N LYS A 72 -5.23 -9.65 -19.24
CA LYS A 72 -5.74 -9.30 -20.58
C LYS A 72 -5.39 -7.87 -21.00
N ARG A 73 -4.98 -6.98 -20.08
CA ARG A 73 -4.51 -5.63 -20.41
C ARG A 73 -3.11 -5.65 -21.04
N ASP A 74 -2.23 -6.53 -20.57
CA ASP A 74 -0.89 -6.71 -21.16
C ASP A 74 -0.98 -7.10 -22.64
N VAL A 75 -1.86 -8.05 -22.97
CA VAL A 75 -2.15 -8.43 -24.36
C VAL A 75 -2.61 -7.24 -25.23
N LYS A 76 -3.16 -6.19 -24.63
CA LYS A 76 -3.61 -4.97 -25.31
C LYS A 76 -2.56 -3.85 -25.31
N GLY A 77 -1.33 -4.13 -24.85
CA GLY A 77 -0.21 -3.21 -24.82
C GLY A 77 -0.06 -2.41 -23.52
N THR A 78 -0.85 -2.69 -22.49
CA THR A 78 -0.67 -2.05 -21.17
C THR A 78 0.53 -2.65 -20.46
N LYS A 79 1.51 -1.84 -20.06
CA LYS A 79 2.63 -2.30 -19.23
C LYS A 79 2.17 -2.49 -17.80
N ILE A 80 2.39 -3.68 -17.22
CA ILE A 80 1.98 -3.99 -15.85
C ILE A 80 3.22 -4.12 -14.96
N VAL A 81 3.26 -3.35 -13.88
CA VAL A 81 4.31 -3.44 -12.85
C VAL A 81 3.66 -3.73 -11.51
N PHE A 82 4.14 -4.76 -10.82
CA PHE A 82 3.67 -5.21 -9.53
C PHE A 82 4.73 -4.92 -8.47
N VAL A 83 4.35 -4.10 -7.50
CA VAL A 83 5.12 -3.80 -6.30
C VAL A 83 4.55 -4.64 -5.16
N PRO A 84 5.25 -5.65 -4.65
CA PRO A 84 4.70 -6.49 -3.58
C PRO A 84 4.50 -5.71 -2.26
N GLY A 85 3.47 -6.09 -1.51
CA GLY A 85 3.16 -5.64 -0.17
C GLY A 85 3.45 -6.70 0.90
N ASN A 86 2.83 -6.57 2.08
CA ASN A 86 3.05 -7.52 3.18
C ASN A 86 2.17 -8.76 3.07
N HIS A 87 0.98 -8.67 2.49
CA HIS A 87 0.10 -9.82 2.31
C HIS A 87 0.52 -10.72 1.14
N ASP A 88 1.29 -10.19 0.20
CA ASP A 88 1.89 -10.88 -0.94
C ASP A 88 3.44 -10.80 -0.91
N GLU A 89 4.01 -10.85 0.30
CA GLU A 89 5.46 -10.74 0.53
C GLU A 89 6.32 -11.76 -0.22
N LEU A 90 5.78 -12.96 -0.52
CA LEU A 90 6.49 -14.00 -1.27
C LEU A 90 6.93 -13.52 -2.65
N PHE A 91 6.24 -12.53 -3.22
CA PHE A 91 6.59 -12.00 -4.52
C PHE A 91 7.83 -11.09 -4.48
N ARG A 92 8.29 -10.63 -3.31
CA ARG A 92 9.50 -9.79 -3.17
C ARG A 92 10.78 -10.49 -3.62
N GLU A 93 10.83 -11.82 -3.52
CA GLU A 93 11.96 -12.64 -3.97
C GLU A 93 12.13 -12.62 -5.50
N TYR A 94 11.10 -12.19 -6.23
CA TYR A 94 11.07 -12.15 -7.68
C TYR A 94 11.38 -10.75 -8.24
N ASN A 95 11.95 -9.85 -7.44
CA ASN A 95 12.31 -8.51 -7.85
C ASN A 95 13.20 -8.48 -9.12
N GLY A 96 12.80 -7.69 -10.11
CA GLY A 96 13.45 -7.56 -11.42
C GLY A 96 13.06 -8.63 -12.44
N LEU A 97 12.17 -9.57 -12.08
CA LEU A 97 11.71 -10.61 -12.99
C LEU A 97 10.39 -10.21 -13.67
N HIS A 98 10.20 -10.74 -14.88
CA HIS A 98 8.98 -10.58 -15.65
C HIS A 98 8.26 -11.91 -15.80
N PHE A 99 6.99 -11.98 -15.39
CA PHE A 99 6.17 -13.17 -15.50
C PHE A 99 4.82 -12.84 -16.13
N GLY A 100 4.51 -13.46 -17.26
CA GLY A 100 3.21 -13.30 -17.92
C GLY A 100 2.86 -11.85 -18.27
N GLY A 101 3.86 -11.06 -18.67
CA GLY A 101 3.68 -9.63 -19.00
C GLY A 101 3.68 -8.69 -17.78
N VAL A 102 3.87 -9.22 -16.57
CA VAL A 102 3.95 -8.45 -15.32
C VAL A 102 5.40 -8.37 -14.85
N GLU A 103 5.92 -7.16 -14.72
CA GLU A 103 7.19 -6.88 -14.06
C GLU A 103 7.00 -6.87 -12.55
N VAL A 104 7.89 -7.50 -11.78
CA VAL A 104 7.89 -7.42 -10.32
C VAL A 104 9.02 -6.50 -9.87
N ALA A 105 8.70 -5.47 -9.09
CA ALA A 105 9.67 -4.50 -8.61
C ALA A 105 9.37 -4.08 -7.17
N ASN A 106 10.35 -4.22 -6.26
CA ASN A 106 10.19 -3.79 -4.85
C ASN A 106 9.98 -2.28 -4.71
N VAL A 107 10.55 -1.51 -5.65
CA VAL A 107 10.31 -0.09 -5.84
C VAL A 107 10.14 0.13 -7.33
N ALA A 108 9.03 0.74 -7.72
CA ALA A 108 8.80 1.08 -9.12
C ALA A 108 8.97 2.60 -9.33
N TYR A 109 9.29 2.99 -10.56
CA TYR A 109 9.36 4.39 -10.96
C TYR A 109 8.53 4.66 -12.21
N HIS A 110 8.04 5.87 -12.32
CA HIS A 110 7.25 6.34 -13.45
C HIS A 110 7.54 7.82 -13.71
N THR A 111 7.56 8.22 -14.98
CA THR A 111 7.63 9.64 -15.35
C THR A 111 6.29 10.04 -15.94
N THR A 112 5.63 10.99 -15.29
CA THR A 112 4.35 11.55 -15.75
C THR A 112 4.50 12.31 -17.07
N ALA A 113 3.38 12.58 -17.76
CA ALA A 113 3.39 13.36 -18.99
C ALA A 113 3.90 14.81 -18.80
N ASP A 114 3.73 15.38 -17.60
CA ASP A 114 4.26 16.71 -17.24
C ASP A 114 5.69 16.68 -16.69
N GLY A 115 6.34 15.51 -16.69
CA GLY A 115 7.76 15.34 -16.38
C GLY A 115 8.08 15.07 -14.91
N ARG A 116 7.09 15.06 -14.01
CA ARG A 116 7.30 14.68 -12.60
C ARG A 116 7.70 13.22 -12.46
N ARG A 117 8.69 12.96 -11.61
CA ARG A 117 9.14 11.62 -11.25
C ARG A 117 8.32 11.06 -10.10
N VAL A 118 7.64 9.97 -10.38
CA VAL A 118 6.82 9.20 -9.44
C VAL A 118 7.61 8.01 -8.95
N MET A 119 7.59 7.81 -7.64
CA MET A 119 8.12 6.63 -6.97
C MET A 119 6.95 5.87 -6.33
N MET A 120 6.96 4.55 -6.44
CA MET A 120 5.91 3.69 -5.88
C MET A 120 6.52 2.64 -4.97
N VAL A 121 5.98 2.55 -3.76
CA VAL A 121 6.27 1.53 -2.75
C VAL A 121 4.98 1.16 -2.05
N HIS A 122 4.79 -0.09 -1.64
CA HIS A 122 3.59 -0.45 -0.88
C HIS A 122 3.51 0.32 0.45
N GLY A 123 4.61 0.29 1.20
CA GLY A 123 4.88 1.18 2.34
C GLY A 123 4.82 0.49 3.72
N ASP A 124 4.43 -0.77 3.79
CA ASP A 124 4.61 -1.68 4.94
C ASP A 124 6.04 -1.66 5.54
N MET A 125 7.04 -1.43 4.70
CA MET A 125 8.43 -1.21 5.11
C MET A 125 8.59 -0.11 6.18
N PHE A 126 7.69 0.88 6.27
CA PHE A 126 7.79 1.95 7.26
C PHE A 126 7.13 1.61 8.60
N ASP A 127 6.45 0.47 8.75
CA ASP A 127 5.75 0.09 9.99
C ASP A 127 6.68 0.03 11.20
N HIS A 128 7.87 -0.53 11.04
CA HIS A 128 8.84 -0.64 12.14
C HIS A 128 9.38 0.74 12.55
N ILE A 129 9.59 1.63 11.58
CA ILE A 129 10.02 3.01 11.81
C ILE A 129 8.93 3.77 12.59
N VAL A 130 7.69 3.69 12.10
CA VAL A 130 6.55 4.36 12.75
C VAL A 130 6.28 3.75 14.12
N ARG A 131 6.39 2.43 14.32
CA ARG A 131 6.27 1.77 15.64
C ARG A 131 7.32 2.29 16.62
N ASN A 132 8.56 2.52 16.19
CA ASN A 132 9.60 3.10 17.04
C ASN A 132 9.30 4.55 17.43
N TYR A 133 8.84 5.39 16.49
CA TYR A 133 8.36 6.75 16.79
C TYR A 133 7.11 6.74 17.70
N THR A 134 6.23 5.76 17.49
CA THR A 134 5.02 5.58 18.28
C THR A 134 5.35 5.10 19.69
N LEU A 135 6.40 4.30 19.89
CA LEU A 135 6.89 3.91 21.22
C LEU A 135 7.39 5.13 22.00
N ILE A 136 8.17 6.01 21.36
CA ILE A 136 8.62 7.27 21.95
C ILE A 136 7.42 8.17 22.29
N THR A 137 6.45 8.26 21.37
CA THR A 137 5.21 9.01 21.58
C THR A 137 4.38 8.40 22.72
N HIS A 138 4.31 7.07 22.82
CA HIS A 138 3.63 6.34 23.88
C HIS A 138 4.28 6.52 25.24
N LEU A 139 5.61 6.66 25.30
CA LEU A 139 6.30 6.99 26.53
C LEU A 139 5.93 8.41 27.00
N GLY A 140 5.88 9.37 26.08
CA GLY A 140 5.40 10.73 26.38
C GLY A 140 3.92 10.77 26.79
N ASP A 141 3.06 10.04 26.08
CA ASP A 141 1.64 9.89 26.40
C ASP A 141 1.43 9.18 27.75
N TRP A 142 2.25 8.17 28.08
CA TRP A 142 2.19 7.48 29.36
C TRP A 142 2.54 8.43 30.50
N ALA A 143 3.59 9.24 30.34
CA ALA A 143 3.94 10.28 31.31
C ALA A 143 2.79 11.30 31.45
N TYR A 144 2.15 11.69 30.35
CA TYR A 144 0.97 12.56 30.36
C TYR A 144 -0.24 11.88 31.03
N ASP A 145 -0.47 10.59 30.80
CA ASP A 145 -1.55 9.82 31.42
C ASP A 145 -1.32 9.63 32.92
N VAL A 146 -0.07 9.48 33.36
CA VAL A 146 0.32 9.51 34.77
C VAL A 146 0.03 10.89 35.35
N LEU A 147 0.42 11.98 34.68
CA LEU A 147 0.10 13.35 35.10
C LEU A 147 -1.42 13.60 35.14
N LEU A 148 -2.17 13.04 34.20
CA LEU A 148 -3.61 13.13 34.16
C LEU A 148 -4.24 12.29 35.27
N ALA A 149 -3.73 11.09 35.54
CA ALA A 149 -4.16 10.24 36.66
C ALA A 149 -3.87 10.90 38.01
N ILE A 150 -2.70 11.56 38.14
CA ILE A 150 -2.36 12.42 39.27
C ILE A 150 -3.36 13.57 39.36
N ASN A 151 -3.66 14.26 38.27
CA ASN A 151 -4.66 15.34 38.25
C ASN A 151 -6.07 14.84 38.58
N ILE A 152 -6.43 13.63 38.17
CA ILE A 152 -7.70 12.98 38.50
C ILE A 152 -7.77 12.64 39.98
N TRP A 153 -6.68 12.08 40.52
CA TRP A 153 -6.55 11.72 41.93
C TRP A 153 -6.52 12.96 42.81
N LEU A 154 -5.79 14.00 42.40
CA LEU A 154 -5.81 15.32 43.01
C LEU A 154 -7.20 15.94 42.94
N ASN A 155 -7.92 15.86 41.80
CA ASN A 155 -9.31 16.30 41.71
C ASN A 155 -10.29 15.41 42.48
N ALA A 156 -9.98 14.14 42.73
CA ALA A 156 -10.76 13.26 43.60
C ALA A 156 -10.53 13.61 45.09
N ALA A 157 -9.29 13.91 45.47
CA ALA A 157 -8.95 14.47 46.77
C ALA A 157 -9.58 15.86 46.97
N ARG A 158 -9.54 16.72 45.95
CA ARG A 158 -10.17 18.05 45.90
C ARG A 158 -11.70 17.96 45.98
N ARG A 159 -12.31 16.91 45.40
CA ARG A 159 -13.74 16.59 45.54
C ARG A 159 -14.10 16.13 46.94
N ARG A 160 -13.25 15.31 47.57
CA ARG A 160 -13.38 14.97 49.01
C ARG A 160 -13.25 16.19 49.91
N LEU A 161 -12.60 17.25 49.43
CA LEU A 161 -12.45 18.56 50.09
C LEU A 161 -13.45 19.63 49.58
N GLY A 162 -14.45 19.27 48.75
CA GLY A 162 -15.55 20.17 48.37
C GLY A 162 -15.52 20.82 46.98
N PHE A 163 -14.64 20.45 46.04
CA PHE A 163 -14.61 21.03 44.67
C PHE A 163 -14.59 19.97 43.54
N GLY A 164 -15.46 20.06 42.50
CA GLY A 164 -15.63 19.12 41.33
C GLY A 164 -14.48 19.10 40.28
N TYR A 165 -14.34 18.25 39.22
CA TYR A 165 -15.07 17.14 38.50
C TYR A 165 -14.04 16.24 37.69
N TRP A 166 -14.46 15.22 36.88
CA TRP A 166 -13.66 14.21 36.10
C TRP A 166 -14.11 13.93 34.64
N SER A 167 -13.24 13.81 33.61
CA SER A 167 -13.67 13.75 32.19
C SER A 167 -13.42 12.44 31.39
N LEU A 168 -14.50 11.79 30.92
CA LEU A 168 -14.54 10.71 29.92
C LEU A 168 -14.05 11.14 28.51
N ALA A 169 -14.23 12.41 28.15
CA ALA A 169 -13.78 12.98 26.88
C ALA A 169 -12.26 12.87 26.66
N GLY A 170 -11.46 12.83 27.74
CA GLY A 170 -10.01 12.66 27.65
C GLY A 170 -9.60 11.30 27.10
N TYR A 171 -10.31 10.22 27.44
CA TYR A 171 -9.97 8.85 27.01
C TYR A 171 -10.20 8.64 25.51
N VAL A 172 -11.36 9.06 24.99
CA VAL A 172 -11.68 8.98 23.56
C VAL A 172 -10.72 9.83 22.74
N LYS A 173 -10.37 11.04 23.22
CA LYS A 173 -9.39 11.93 22.58
C LYS A 173 -8.00 11.29 22.43
N ARG A 174 -7.58 10.42 23.36
CA ARG A 174 -6.27 9.74 23.30
C ARG A 174 -6.21 8.65 22.23
N LYS A 175 -7.24 7.81 22.12
CA LYS A 175 -7.31 6.76 21.09
C LYS A 175 -7.29 7.37 19.68
N VAL A 176 -8.05 8.46 19.48
CA VAL A 176 -8.07 9.20 18.21
C VAL A 176 -6.70 9.86 17.93
N LYS A 177 -6.05 10.49 18.92
CA LYS A 177 -4.71 11.07 18.75
C LYS A 177 -3.66 10.04 18.30
N LYS A 178 -3.69 8.82 18.86
CA LYS A 178 -2.73 7.77 18.52
C LYS A 178 -2.81 7.32 17.06
N VAL A 179 -4.03 7.17 16.54
CA VAL A 179 -4.25 6.83 15.12
C VAL A 179 -3.77 7.97 14.22
N ILE A 180 -4.09 9.22 14.58
CA ILE A 180 -3.65 10.40 13.81
C ILE A 180 -2.13 10.54 13.80
N SER A 181 -1.45 10.33 14.94
CA SER A 181 0.01 10.41 15.01
C SER A 181 0.69 9.30 14.22
N PHE A 182 0.13 8.08 14.23
CA PHE A 182 0.64 6.97 13.43
C PHE A 182 0.57 7.28 11.94
N VAL A 183 -0.62 7.69 11.45
CA VAL A 183 -0.81 8.05 10.03
C VAL A 183 0.10 9.20 9.62
N SER A 184 0.20 10.25 10.44
CA SER A 184 1.08 11.38 10.12
C SER A 184 2.56 11.00 10.13
N GLY A 185 3.00 10.12 11.04
CA GLY A 185 4.37 9.61 11.05
C GLY A 185 4.69 8.77 9.80
N TYR A 186 3.74 7.94 9.38
CA TYR A 186 3.84 7.12 8.17
C TYR A 186 3.96 7.97 6.91
N GLU A 187 3.06 8.94 6.71
CA GLU A 187 3.08 9.87 5.57
C GLU A 187 4.41 10.65 5.51
N GLN A 188 4.91 11.12 6.65
CA GLN A 188 6.19 11.82 6.72
C GLN A 188 7.38 10.94 6.34
N SER A 189 7.40 9.67 6.79
CA SER A 189 8.45 8.73 6.42
C SER A 189 8.48 8.48 4.91
N LEU A 190 7.33 8.32 4.27
CA LEU A 190 7.22 8.16 2.82
C LEU A 190 7.71 9.41 2.07
N VAL A 191 7.32 10.60 2.51
CA VAL A 191 7.75 11.87 1.90
C VAL A 191 9.27 12.05 2.01
N ARG A 192 9.87 11.71 3.16
CA ARG A 192 11.33 11.76 3.32
C ARG A 192 12.04 10.79 2.38
N TYR A 193 11.51 9.57 2.25
CA TYR A 193 12.04 8.58 1.32
C TYR A 193 11.98 9.08 -0.12
N ALA A 194 10.85 9.65 -0.54
CA ALA A 194 10.69 10.26 -1.85
C ALA A 194 11.75 11.35 -2.12
N LYS A 195 11.98 12.24 -1.15
CA LYS A 195 13.01 13.30 -1.25
C LYS A 195 14.42 12.73 -1.38
N GLN A 196 14.77 11.72 -0.57
CA GLN A 196 16.08 11.04 -0.65
C GLN A 196 16.31 10.47 -2.06
N HIS A 197 15.26 9.93 -2.66
CA HIS A 197 15.30 9.39 -4.01
C HIS A 197 15.07 10.43 -5.10
N LYS A 198 14.92 11.72 -4.80
CA LYS A 198 14.63 12.80 -5.77
C LYS A 198 13.37 12.49 -6.61
N ALA A 199 12.30 12.07 -5.95
CA ALA A 199 10.99 11.90 -6.53
C ALA A 199 10.07 13.08 -6.16
N ASP A 200 9.28 13.53 -7.12
CA ASP A 200 8.30 14.62 -6.95
C ASP A 200 6.96 14.09 -6.41
N VAL A 201 6.68 12.80 -6.65
CA VAL A 201 5.46 12.12 -6.23
C VAL A 201 5.80 10.79 -5.58
N ILE A 202 5.16 10.48 -4.46
CA ILE A 202 5.22 9.18 -3.80
C ILE A 202 3.83 8.55 -3.75
N ILE A 203 3.70 7.34 -4.27
CA ILE A 203 2.45 6.58 -4.30
C ILE A 203 2.60 5.34 -3.41
N SER A 204 1.63 5.14 -2.52
CA SER A 204 1.58 4.06 -1.53
C SER A 204 0.21 3.40 -1.41
N GLY A 205 0.16 2.30 -0.65
CA GLY A 205 -1.05 1.61 -0.18
C GLY A 205 -1.01 1.42 1.33
N HIS A 206 -1.27 0.20 1.80
CA HIS A 206 -1.02 -0.32 3.15
C HIS A 206 -1.88 0.25 4.28
N ILE A 207 -2.07 1.58 4.34
CA ILE A 207 -2.88 2.23 5.39
C ILE A 207 -4.37 2.35 5.01
N HIS A 208 -4.77 1.89 3.82
CA HIS A 208 -6.15 1.84 3.32
C HIS A 208 -6.90 3.19 3.38
N ARG A 209 -6.15 4.30 3.37
CA ARG A 209 -6.72 5.64 3.48
C ARG A 209 -6.39 6.39 2.19
N PRO A 210 -7.32 6.44 1.22
CA PRO A 210 -7.07 7.17 0.00
C PRO A 210 -6.87 8.65 0.30
N ASP A 211 -5.77 9.20 -0.21
CA ASP A 211 -5.41 10.60 -0.04
C ASP A 211 -4.53 11.06 -1.21
N LEU A 212 -4.59 12.34 -1.52
CA LEU A 212 -3.79 12.98 -2.55
C LEU A 212 -3.56 14.44 -2.15
N ARG A 213 -2.36 14.74 -1.64
CA ARG A 213 -2.02 16.09 -1.18
C ARG A 213 -0.53 16.34 -1.19
N GLU A 214 -0.16 17.60 -1.26
CA GLU A 214 1.23 18.01 -1.15
C GLU A 214 1.69 18.03 0.32
N ILE A 215 2.85 17.44 0.59
CA ILE A 215 3.50 17.42 1.89
C ILE A 215 4.96 17.81 1.68
N GLU A 216 5.35 18.97 2.22
CA GLU A 216 6.71 19.50 2.14
C GLU A 216 7.33 19.51 0.72
N GLY A 217 6.55 19.83 -0.31
CA GLY A 217 7.01 19.89 -1.70
C GLY A 217 6.99 18.56 -2.47
N VAL A 218 6.51 17.47 -1.86
CA VAL A 218 6.27 16.18 -2.53
C VAL A 218 4.77 15.93 -2.59
N LEU A 219 4.27 15.51 -3.74
CA LEU A 219 2.89 15.03 -3.85
C LEU A 219 2.79 13.63 -3.25
N TYR A 220 2.20 13.55 -2.06
CA TYR A 220 1.88 12.28 -1.41
C TYR A 220 0.55 11.78 -1.95
N ALA A 221 0.52 10.50 -2.33
CA ALA A 221 -0.70 9.83 -2.74
C ALA A 221 -0.80 8.43 -2.13
N ASN A 222 -2.01 8.08 -1.70
CA ASN A 222 -2.35 6.74 -1.25
C ASN A 222 -3.51 6.20 -2.10
N CYS A 223 -3.38 4.98 -2.60
CA CYS A 223 -4.39 4.38 -3.47
C CYS A 223 -5.71 4.11 -2.75
N GLY A 224 -5.71 4.01 -1.42
CA GLY A 224 -6.79 3.38 -0.65
C GLY A 224 -6.84 1.88 -0.97
N ASP A 225 -8.02 1.32 -1.02
CA ASP A 225 -8.23 -0.13 -1.02
C ASP A 225 -9.51 -0.53 -1.79
N TRP A 226 -9.67 -1.82 -2.08
CA TRP A 226 -10.89 -2.36 -2.73
C TRP A 226 -11.79 -3.15 -1.78
N VAL A 227 -11.73 -2.83 -0.48
CA VAL A 227 -12.53 -3.43 0.58
C VAL A 227 -13.56 -2.43 1.14
N GLU A 228 -13.13 -1.22 1.47
CA GLU A 228 -13.92 -0.13 2.05
C GLU A 228 -14.02 1.05 1.08
N SER A 229 -12.88 1.64 0.71
CA SER A 229 -12.85 2.91 -0.03
C SER A 229 -13.20 2.75 -1.51
N CYS A 230 -12.80 1.63 -2.12
CA CYS A 230 -12.94 1.38 -3.57
C CYS A 230 -12.38 2.54 -4.39
N SER A 231 -11.11 2.85 -4.20
CA SER A 231 -10.45 3.96 -4.86
C SER A 231 -9.35 3.51 -5.82
N ALA A 232 -9.00 4.41 -6.73
CA ALA A 232 -7.88 4.25 -7.65
C ALA A 232 -7.21 5.61 -7.86
N LEU A 233 -5.88 5.62 -7.97
CA LEU A 233 -5.17 6.78 -8.50
C LEU A 233 -5.03 6.62 -10.00
N VAL A 234 -5.21 7.70 -10.74
CA VAL A 234 -5.08 7.72 -12.20
C VAL A 234 -4.26 8.91 -12.65
N GLU A 235 -3.49 8.72 -13.71
CA GLU A 235 -2.82 9.79 -14.44
C GLU A 235 -3.58 10.04 -15.74
N HIS A 236 -4.01 11.27 -15.94
CA HIS A 236 -4.56 11.73 -17.20
C HIS A 236 -3.48 11.85 -18.27
N LEU A 237 -3.89 11.97 -19.53
CA LEU A 237 -2.96 12.10 -20.66
C LEU A 237 -2.14 13.41 -20.62
N ASP A 238 -2.62 14.41 -19.87
CA ASP A 238 -1.95 15.69 -19.62
C ASP A 238 -0.98 15.65 -18.42
N GLY A 239 -0.87 14.51 -17.72
CA GLY A 239 0.01 14.33 -16.55
C GLY A 239 -0.66 14.62 -15.21
N ARG A 240 -1.89 15.13 -15.19
CA ARG A 240 -2.64 15.36 -13.95
C ARG A 240 -2.89 14.02 -13.24
N ILE A 241 -2.56 13.97 -11.95
CA ILE A 241 -2.89 12.84 -11.09
C ILE A 241 -4.21 13.12 -10.37
N GLU A 242 -5.12 12.17 -10.37
CA GLU A 242 -6.43 12.24 -9.73
C GLU A 242 -6.70 11.00 -8.89
N LEU A 243 -7.33 11.20 -7.74
CA LEU A 243 -7.85 10.13 -6.89
C LEU A 243 -9.33 9.91 -7.19
N LEU A 244 -9.68 8.76 -7.74
CA LEU A 244 -11.05 8.36 -8.03
C LEU A 244 -11.62 7.58 -6.85
N ASN A 245 -12.87 7.89 -6.48
CA ASN A 245 -13.60 7.17 -5.43
C ASN A 245 -14.85 6.50 -6.03
N PHE A 246 -14.81 5.18 -6.17
CA PHE A 246 -15.94 4.35 -6.60
C PHE A 246 -16.83 3.92 -5.41
N GLY A 247 -16.45 4.28 -4.19
CA GLY A 247 -17.18 4.01 -2.95
C GLY A 247 -18.45 4.84 -2.78
N MET A 248 -18.46 6.11 -3.23
CA MET A 248 -19.53 7.07 -2.94
C MET A 248 -20.64 7.18 -4.00
N HIS A 249 -20.40 6.77 -5.25
CA HIS A 249 -21.38 6.96 -6.34
C HIS A 249 -22.53 5.92 -6.42
N ALA A 250 -22.61 4.97 -5.48
CA ALA A 250 -23.66 3.95 -5.48
C ALA A 250 -24.81 4.20 -4.47
N GLN A 251 -24.82 5.35 -3.77
CA GLN A 251 -25.93 5.75 -2.89
C GLN A 251 -27.07 6.46 -3.65
N ASP A 252 -26.86 6.85 -4.91
CA ASP A 252 -27.92 7.35 -5.77
C ASP A 252 -28.51 6.16 -6.54
N GLY A 253 -29.70 5.72 -6.13
CA GLY A 253 -30.29 4.43 -6.46
C GLY A 253 -30.72 4.20 -7.92
N SER A 254 -29.91 4.56 -8.92
CA SER A 254 -30.29 4.46 -10.34
C SER A 254 -29.49 3.50 -11.23
N GLU A 255 -28.43 2.82 -10.78
CA GLU A 255 -27.80 1.75 -11.60
C GLU A 255 -27.46 0.53 -10.74
N ARG A 256 -28.21 -0.57 -10.92
CA ARG A 256 -27.76 -1.90 -10.47
C ARG A 256 -26.43 -2.19 -11.16
N LEU A 257 -25.34 -2.20 -10.40
CA LEU A 257 -24.10 -2.81 -10.85
C LEU A 257 -24.42 -4.27 -11.23
N PRO A 258 -24.09 -4.74 -12.44
CA PRO A 258 -24.35 -6.12 -12.82
C PRO A 258 -23.60 -7.05 -11.86
N HIS A 259 -24.30 -8.04 -11.32
CA HIS A 259 -23.72 -9.05 -10.44
C HIS A 259 -22.62 -9.79 -11.21
N VAL A 260 -21.49 -10.17 -10.57
CA VAL A 260 -20.40 -10.91 -11.28
C VAL A 260 -20.92 -12.11 -12.09
N ASP A 261 -21.96 -12.79 -11.60
CA ASP A 261 -22.57 -13.93 -12.29
C ASP A 261 -23.32 -13.53 -13.59
N ASP A 262 -23.87 -12.32 -13.67
CA ASP A 262 -24.51 -11.79 -14.88
C ASP A 262 -23.47 -11.38 -15.94
N LEU A 263 -22.24 -11.04 -15.51
CA LEU A 263 -21.12 -10.70 -16.39
C LEU A 263 -20.40 -11.94 -16.96
N ALA A 264 -20.60 -13.12 -16.37
CA ALA A 264 -20.03 -14.38 -16.84
C ALA A 264 -20.70 -14.89 -18.14
N GLY A 265 -21.87 -14.37 -18.50
CA GLY A 265 -22.61 -14.72 -19.71
C GLY A 265 -22.21 -13.96 -20.98
N ILE A 266 -21.22 -13.06 -20.92
CA ILE A 266 -20.82 -12.24 -22.08
C ILE A 266 -19.67 -12.93 -22.84
N ALA A 267 -20.06 -13.64 -23.90
CA ALA A 267 -19.28 -14.10 -25.05
C ALA A 267 -17.91 -14.75 -24.77
N THR A 268 -17.93 -16.06 -24.57
CA THR A 268 -16.78 -16.96 -24.76
C THR A 268 -16.50 -17.30 -26.23
N ASP A 269 -17.33 -16.83 -27.16
CA ASP A 269 -17.20 -17.09 -28.60
C ASP A 269 -16.62 -15.85 -29.30
N GLU A 270 -15.31 -15.76 -29.32
CA GLU A 270 -14.47 -15.11 -30.34
C GLU A 270 -13.07 -14.96 -29.74
N LEU A 271 -12.32 -16.05 -29.75
CA LEU A 271 -10.85 -16.09 -29.66
C LEU A 271 -10.44 -17.55 -29.90
N GLU A 272 -10.44 -17.96 -31.17
CA GLU A 272 -9.62 -19.09 -31.61
C GLU A 272 -8.15 -18.76 -31.24
N PRO A 273 -7.47 -19.60 -30.42
CA PRO A 273 -6.12 -19.30 -29.99
C PRO A 273 -5.12 -19.58 -31.12
N ALA A 274 -4.33 -18.57 -31.46
CA ALA A 274 -3.07 -18.80 -32.15
C ALA A 274 -2.19 -19.76 -31.33
N ALA A 275 -1.54 -20.68 -32.02
CA ALA A 275 -0.93 -21.89 -31.48
C ALA A 275 0.06 -21.65 -30.32
N GLY A 276 -0.08 -22.49 -29.27
CA GLY A 276 0.98 -22.78 -28.30
C GLY A 276 0.87 -22.02 -26.98
N VAL A 277 0.50 -22.76 -25.91
CA VAL A 277 0.39 -22.34 -24.50
C VAL A 277 -0.91 -21.58 -24.14
N ARG A 278 -1.84 -22.31 -23.51
CA ARG A 278 -3.11 -21.78 -22.99
C ARG A 278 -2.86 -21.00 -21.70
N GLY A 279 -3.19 -19.71 -21.64
CA GLY A 279 -3.01 -18.89 -20.43
C GLY A 279 -3.69 -19.43 -19.15
N HIS A 280 -4.68 -20.31 -19.29
CA HIS A 280 -5.28 -21.03 -18.16
C HIS A 280 -4.33 -22.09 -17.55
N GLU A 281 -3.48 -22.73 -18.34
CA GLU A 281 -2.45 -23.65 -17.84
C GLU A 281 -1.31 -22.89 -17.16
N ALA A 282 -0.90 -21.73 -17.68
CA ALA A 282 0.11 -20.89 -17.04
C ALA A 282 -0.37 -20.36 -15.68
N ILE A 283 -1.63 -19.89 -15.59
CA ILE A 283 -2.24 -19.46 -14.32
C ILE A 283 -2.44 -20.65 -13.38
N ALA A 284 -2.82 -21.84 -13.88
CA ALA A 284 -2.94 -23.04 -13.04
C ALA A 284 -1.58 -23.57 -12.56
N ARG A 285 -0.52 -23.45 -13.38
CA ARG A 285 0.85 -23.80 -13.00
C ARG A 285 1.41 -22.82 -11.99
N LEU A 286 1.25 -21.51 -12.23
CA LEU A 286 1.56 -20.48 -11.24
C LEU A 286 0.76 -20.75 -9.96
N SER A 287 -0.55 -20.96 -10.03
CA SER A 287 -1.37 -21.26 -8.85
C SER A 287 -0.94 -22.54 -8.12
N ALA A 288 -0.51 -23.59 -8.83
CA ALA A 288 -0.06 -24.85 -8.26
C ALA A 288 1.36 -24.77 -7.68
N GLU A 289 2.30 -24.11 -8.37
CA GLU A 289 3.66 -23.85 -7.87
C GLU A 289 3.63 -22.87 -6.69
N PHE A 290 2.83 -21.80 -6.76
CA PHE A 290 2.59 -20.88 -5.65
C PHE A 290 1.91 -21.60 -4.47
N ALA A 291 0.86 -22.41 -4.69
CA ALA A 291 0.18 -23.15 -3.62
C ALA A 291 1.09 -24.19 -2.95
N THR A 292 1.93 -24.88 -3.72
CA THR A 292 2.87 -25.89 -3.19
C THR A 292 3.97 -25.22 -2.36
N ASN A 293 4.49 -24.06 -2.80
CA ASN A 293 5.45 -23.26 -2.05
C ASN A 293 4.83 -22.58 -0.80
N LEU A 294 3.56 -22.17 -0.85
CA LEU A 294 2.81 -21.61 0.28
C LEU A 294 2.60 -22.60 1.44
N THR A 295 2.48 -23.89 1.13
CA THR A 295 2.39 -24.95 2.15
C THR A 295 3.75 -25.35 2.74
N ALA A 296 4.85 -25.06 2.04
CA ALA A 296 6.21 -25.47 2.43
C ALA A 296 6.98 -24.41 3.24
N SER A 297 6.50 -23.16 3.29
CA SER A 297 7.25 -22.05 3.88
C SER A 297 7.05 -21.89 5.39
N GLY A 298 8.10 -22.26 6.14
CA GLY A 298 8.41 -21.73 7.47
C GLY A 298 8.71 -20.23 7.42
N GLU A 299 8.97 -19.58 8.56
CA GLU A 299 9.09 -18.12 8.71
C GLU A 299 10.02 -17.47 7.63
N HIS A 300 9.44 -16.90 6.58
CA HIS A 300 10.15 -16.01 5.65
C HIS A 300 10.28 -14.64 6.31
N ARG A 301 11.50 -14.09 6.33
CA ARG A 301 11.77 -12.72 6.76
C ARG A 301 11.60 -11.81 5.54
N ALA A 302 10.72 -10.82 5.63
CA ALA A 302 10.50 -9.86 4.55
C ALA A 302 11.82 -9.18 4.09
N VAL A 303 12.05 -9.18 2.78
CA VAL A 303 13.21 -8.55 2.12
C VAL A 303 12.83 -7.12 1.73
N TYR A 304 13.41 -6.13 2.40
CA TYR A 304 13.24 -4.71 2.10
C TYR A 304 14.51 -4.12 1.50
N PRO A 305 14.43 -3.02 0.73
CA PRO A 305 15.61 -2.24 0.33
C PRO A 305 16.45 -1.82 1.54
N ASP A 306 17.77 -1.88 1.41
CA ASP A 306 18.72 -1.63 2.50
C ASP A 306 18.73 -0.16 2.99
N ASP A 307 18.21 0.77 2.20
CA ASP A 307 18.27 2.22 2.47
C ASP A 307 17.09 2.79 3.28
N VAL A 308 16.14 1.94 3.66
CA VAL A 308 14.92 2.33 4.39
C VAL A 308 15.23 2.84 5.80
N GLU A 309 16.20 2.23 6.49
CA GLU A 309 16.56 2.61 7.87
C GLU A 309 17.15 4.02 7.97
N ALA A 310 17.81 4.51 6.92
CA ALA A 310 18.38 5.87 6.91
C ALA A 310 17.29 6.96 7.05
N CYS A 311 16.06 6.69 6.56
CA CYS A 311 14.91 7.58 6.68
C CYS A 311 14.31 7.68 8.09
N ALA A 312 14.69 6.78 9.01
CA ALA A 312 14.18 6.75 10.38
C ALA A 312 14.79 7.84 11.28
N THR A 313 15.95 8.39 10.91
CA THR A 313 16.68 9.36 11.75
C THR A 313 16.20 10.80 11.49
N LYS A 314 16.00 11.59 12.55
CA LYS A 314 15.62 13.02 12.42
C LYS A 314 16.74 13.81 11.71
N PRO A 315 16.41 14.83 10.91
CA PRO A 315 17.40 15.85 10.56
C PRO A 315 17.79 16.60 11.85
N GLY A 316 19.05 16.50 12.26
CA GLY A 316 19.60 17.25 13.40
C GLY A 316 20.36 16.44 14.45
N ALA A 317 20.43 15.11 14.36
CA ALA A 317 21.42 14.35 15.13
C ALA A 317 22.74 14.33 14.36
N GLY A 318 23.56 15.37 14.55
CA GLY A 318 24.98 15.29 14.16
C GLY A 318 25.65 14.11 14.85
N PRO A 319 26.76 13.57 14.31
CA PRO A 319 27.46 12.47 14.95
C PRO A 319 27.85 12.91 16.37
N SER A 320 27.35 12.18 17.37
CA SER A 320 27.77 12.33 18.76
C SER A 320 29.28 12.08 18.84
N ALA A 321 30.05 13.15 18.96
CA ALA A 321 31.45 13.09 19.33
C ALA A 321 31.58 12.58 20.78
N ALA A 322 31.91 11.30 20.93
CA ALA A 322 32.54 10.67 22.10
C ALA A 322 33.08 9.32 21.59
N SER A 323 34.36 8.97 21.66
CA SER A 323 35.38 9.28 22.66
C SER A 323 36.78 9.26 22.04
N ALA A 324 37.51 10.38 22.16
CA ALA A 324 38.96 10.39 22.06
C ALA A 324 39.56 10.09 23.46
N GLN A 325 40.19 8.95 23.62
CA GLN A 325 41.23 8.63 24.62
C GLN A 325 42.12 7.58 23.93
N ASN A 326 43.23 7.94 23.31
CA ASN A 326 44.55 8.28 23.86
C ASN A 326 45.17 7.18 24.74
N THR A 327 45.93 6.29 24.08
CA THR A 327 47.19 5.66 24.53
C THR A 327 47.94 5.38 23.23
N GLY A 328 49.07 5.98 22.89
CA GLY A 328 50.29 6.10 23.67
C GLY A 328 51.35 5.24 22.96
N ASP A 329 52.26 5.91 22.24
CA ASP A 329 53.61 5.54 21.78
C ASP A 329 54.02 4.06 21.62
N LEU A 330 54.57 3.71 20.44
CA LEU A 330 55.90 3.07 20.31
C LEU A 330 56.41 3.05 18.84
N LEU A 331 57.29 4.01 18.54
CA LEU A 331 58.59 3.93 17.84
C LEU A 331 58.82 2.99 16.64
N SER A 332 59.25 3.61 15.52
CA SER A 332 60.36 3.24 14.60
C SER A 332 60.19 1.97 13.73
N VAL A 333 60.67 1.85 12.47
CA VAL A 333 61.94 2.24 11.82
C VAL A 333 61.69 2.33 10.29
N GLY A 334 62.46 3.16 9.56
CA GLY A 334 62.35 3.45 8.11
C GLY A 334 62.77 2.32 7.14
N PRO A 335 63.49 2.58 6.04
CA PRO A 335 64.36 3.73 5.72
C PRO A 335 63.77 4.77 4.75
#